data_AF-A0A3C0B928-F1
#
_entry.id   AF-A0A3C0B928-F1
#
_cell.length_a   1.000
_cell.length_b   1.000
_cell.length_c   1.000
_cell.angle_alpha   90.00
_cell.angle_beta   90.00
_cell.angle_gamma   90.00
#
_symmetry.space_group_name_H-M   'P 1'
#
loop_
_entity.id
_entity.type
_entity.pdbx_description
1 polymer ?
#
loop_
_entity_poly.entity_id
_entity_poly.type
_entity_poly.pdbx_seq_one_letter_code
_entity_poly.pdbx_strand_id
1 'polypeptide(L)'
;NTYAAKGVYIEPLFVTRIEDKNGNELARFLPRQEEAMSEETAYLMLQLMKGVVESGTGVRLRYKYGITNPVAGKTGTTQNNSDGWFMGITPDLVTGVWVGGEDRSIRFRTITLGQGANMALPIWALYMKRIYNDKKLEVSTGDFEPPERPLSVEIDCQKYEELQKKNNSRFTPGDF
;
A
#
# COMPACT_ATOMS: atom_id res chain seq x y z
N ASN A 1 3.71 7.40 -0.24
CA ASN A 1 4.79 7.02 0.69
C ASN A 1 4.36 7.22 2.14
N THR A 2 3.68 8.33 2.45
CA THR A 2 3.26 8.73 3.80
C THR A 2 2.80 7.61 4.74
N TYR A 3 1.96 6.67 4.28
CA TYR A 3 1.55 5.54 5.12
C TYR A 3 2.71 4.63 5.56
N ALA A 4 3.60 4.25 4.64
CA ALA A 4 4.80 3.47 4.96
C ALA A 4 5.80 4.27 5.80
N ALA A 5 5.87 5.59 5.57
CA ALA A 5 6.68 6.53 6.35
C ALA A 5 6.01 6.97 7.67
N LYS A 6 5.25 6.08 8.31
CA LYS A 6 4.67 6.30 9.66
C LYS A 6 3.84 7.59 9.80
N GLY A 7 3.20 8.04 8.73
CA GLY A 7 2.35 9.25 8.72
C GLY A 7 3.08 10.53 8.33
N VAL A 8 4.39 10.48 8.08
CA VAL A 8 5.19 11.62 7.62
C VAL A 8 5.17 11.69 6.09
N TYR A 9 4.71 12.81 5.53
CA TYR A 9 4.88 13.08 4.11
C TYR A 9 6.32 13.52 3.86
N ILE A 10 6.95 12.88 2.87
CA ILE A 10 8.30 13.19 2.42
C ILE A 10 8.16 13.64 0.96
N GLU A 11 8.57 14.88 0.68
CA GLU A 11 8.54 15.45 -0.66
C GLU A 11 9.37 14.59 -1.63
N PRO A 12 8.79 14.11 -2.75
CA PRO A 12 9.53 13.33 -3.73
C PRO A 12 10.68 14.13 -4.34
N LEU A 13 11.87 13.55 -4.34
CA LEU A 13 13.08 14.19 -4.85
C LEU A 13 13.72 13.35 -5.96
N PHE A 14 13.94 13.97 -7.12
CA PHE A 14 14.58 13.31 -8.27
C PHE A 14 16.09 13.55 -8.34
N VAL A 15 16.55 14.70 -7.84
CA VAL A 15 17.96 15.10 -7.88
C VAL A 15 18.40 15.44 -6.47
N THR A 16 19.40 14.72 -5.94
CA THR A 16 19.91 14.93 -4.58
C THR A 16 21.06 15.93 -4.53
N ARG A 17 21.89 15.97 -5.57
CA ARG A 17 23.08 16.82 -5.66
C ARG A 17 23.47 17.11 -7.11
N ILE A 18 24.03 18.30 -7.35
CA ILE A 18 24.67 18.70 -8.60
C ILE A 18 26.13 19.07 -8.27
N GLU A 19 27.07 18.49 -9.02
CA GLU A 19 28.52 18.73 -8.85
C GLU A 19 29.14 19.18 -10.17
N ASP A 20 30.24 19.96 -10.08
CA ASP A 20 31.07 20.24 -11.24
C ASP A 20 31.99 19.05 -11.59
N LYS A 21 32.72 19.16 -12.70
CA LYS A 21 33.67 18.11 -13.16
C LYS A 21 34.82 17.82 -12.19
N ASN A 22 35.07 18.71 -11.24
CA ASN A 22 36.12 18.58 -10.24
C ASN A 22 35.58 18.02 -8.91
N GLY A 23 34.27 17.73 -8.82
CA GLY A 23 33.60 17.24 -7.63
C GLY A 23 33.17 18.33 -6.65
N ASN A 24 33.16 19.61 -7.06
CA ASN A 24 32.66 20.68 -6.21
C ASN A 24 31.12 20.70 -6.23
N GLU A 25 30.51 20.67 -5.05
CA GLU A 25 29.05 20.71 -4.89
C GLU A 25 28.51 22.10 -5.25
N LEU A 26 27.68 22.15 -6.30
CA LEU A 26 27.01 23.37 -6.76
C LEU A 26 25.63 23.53 -6.13
N ALA A 27 24.95 22.41 -5.88
CA ALA A 27 23.65 22.39 -5.22
C ALA A 27 23.42 21.05 -4.54
N ARG A 28 22.73 21.08 -3.39
CA ARG A 28 22.23 19.91 -2.68
C ARG A 28 20.77 20.15 -2.32
N PHE A 29 19.95 19.15 -2.57
CA PHE A 29 18.52 19.22 -2.32
C PHE A 29 18.16 18.26 -1.20
N LEU A 30 17.40 18.76 -0.24
CA LEU A 30 16.87 17.98 0.88
C LEU A 30 15.35 17.97 0.78
N PRO A 31 14.70 16.80 0.94
CA PRO A 31 13.25 16.72 0.88
C PRO A 31 12.63 17.42 2.10
N ARG A 32 11.57 18.18 1.88
CA ARG A 32 10.75 18.68 2.99
C ARG A 32 9.94 17.53 3.59
N GLN A 33 9.77 17.59 4.90
CA GLN A 33 9.00 16.61 5.66
C GLN A 33 7.94 17.32 6.48
N GLU A 34 6.73 16.77 6.46
CA GLU A 34 5.60 17.27 7.25
C GLU A 34 4.79 16.10 7.81
N GLU A 35 4.33 16.23 9.05
CA GLU A 35 3.41 15.26 9.62
C GLU A 35 2.03 15.42 8.97
N ALA A 36 1.61 14.43 8.18
CA ALA A 36 0.32 14.45 7.51
C ALA A 36 -0.77 13.74 8.32
N MET A 37 -0.39 12.78 9.16
CA MET A 37 -1.27 12.03 10.04
C MET A 37 -0.48 11.36 11.17
N SER A 38 -1.18 10.86 12.19
CA SER A 38 -0.54 10.08 13.25
C SER A 38 0.01 8.75 12.74
N GLU A 39 1.07 8.26 13.39
CA GLU A 39 1.65 6.93 13.13
C GLU A 39 0.61 5.81 13.26
N GLU A 40 -0.26 5.91 14.27
CA GLU A 40 -1.37 4.97 14.46
C GLU A 40 -2.32 4.97 13.25
N THR A 41 -2.73 6.14 12.77
CA THR A 41 -3.63 6.24 11.61
C THR A 41 -2.99 5.64 10.37
N ALA A 42 -1.71 5.93 10.14
CA ALA A 42 -0.95 5.37 9.03
C ALA A 42 -0.88 3.85 9.10
N TYR A 43 -0.56 3.29 10.28
CA TYR A 43 -0.47 1.85 10.48
C TYR A 43 -1.82 1.15 10.32
N LEU A 44 -2.90 1.71 10.87
CA LEU A 44 -4.25 1.17 10.69
C LEU A 44 -4.67 1.16 9.21
N MET A 45 -4.35 2.23 8.47
CA MET A 45 -4.60 2.27 7.02
C MET A 45 -3.81 1.20 6.25
N LEU A 46 -2.57 0.92 6.65
CA LEU A 46 -1.79 -0.19 6.08
C LEU A 46 -2.47 -1.54 6.34
N GLN A 47 -2.95 -1.79 7.57
CA GLN A 47 -3.65 -3.05 7.89
C GLN A 47 -4.95 -3.20 7.09
N LEU A 48 -5.73 -2.13 6.94
CA LEU A 48 -6.93 -2.14 6.10
C LEU A 48 -6.59 -2.45 4.63
N MET A 49 -5.55 -1.84 4.09
CA MET A 49 -5.10 -2.07 2.72
C MET A 49 -4.44 -3.45 2.52
N LYS A 50 -3.89 -4.08 3.56
CA LYS A 50 -3.46 -5.50 3.51
C LYS A 50 -4.66 -6.40 3.26
N GLY A 51 -5.81 -6.13 3.88
CA GLY A 51 -7.06 -6.87 3.62
C GLY A 51 -7.45 -6.91 2.13
N VAL A 52 -7.19 -5.82 1.38
CA VAL A 52 -7.46 -5.79 -0.08
C VAL A 52 -6.60 -6.82 -0.84
N VAL A 53 -5.38 -7.07 -0.37
CA VAL A 53 -4.44 -8.01 -0.97
C VAL A 53 -4.66 -9.44 -0.46
N GLU A 54 -5.06 -9.62 0.80
CA GLU A 54 -5.27 -10.96 1.36
C GLU A 54 -6.60 -11.59 0.92
N SER A 55 -7.68 -10.81 0.88
CA SER A 55 -9.03 -11.33 0.59
C SER A 55 -9.84 -10.48 -0.39
N GLY A 56 -9.36 -9.29 -0.76
CA GLY A 56 -10.07 -8.38 -1.64
C GLY A 56 -9.66 -8.45 -3.12
N THR A 57 -9.87 -7.33 -3.82
CA THR A 57 -9.59 -7.21 -5.26
C THR A 57 -8.13 -7.43 -5.65
N GLY A 58 -7.19 -7.36 -4.70
CA GLY A 58 -5.76 -7.58 -4.90
C GLY A 58 -5.33 -9.04 -4.75
N VAL A 59 -6.23 -9.96 -4.36
CA VAL A 59 -5.91 -11.35 -3.97
C VAL A 59 -5.17 -12.17 -5.03
N ARG A 60 -5.22 -11.74 -6.29
CA ARG A 60 -4.40 -12.28 -7.39
C ARG A 60 -2.90 -12.24 -7.12
N LEU A 61 -2.41 -11.27 -6.35
CA LEU A 61 -1.01 -11.24 -5.94
C LEU A 61 -0.60 -12.53 -5.21
N ARG A 62 -1.50 -13.07 -4.37
CA ARG A 62 -1.28 -14.31 -3.62
C ARG A 62 -1.38 -15.53 -4.55
N TYR A 63 -2.57 -15.85 -5.07
CA TYR A 63 -2.79 -17.14 -5.73
C TYR A 63 -2.27 -17.22 -7.17
N LYS A 64 -2.17 -16.11 -7.90
CA LYS A 64 -1.75 -16.11 -9.32
C LYS A 64 -0.27 -15.76 -9.48
N TYR A 65 0.21 -14.79 -8.71
CA TYR A 65 1.59 -14.32 -8.83
C TYR A 65 2.51 -14.88 -7.76
N GLY A 66 2.00 -15.52 -6.70
CA GLY A 66 2.82 -16.14 -5.67
C GLY A 66 3.66 -15.14 -4.88
N ILE A 67 3.21 -13.89 -4.78
CA ILE A 67 3.85 -12.90 -3.90
C ILE A 67 3.33 -13.20 -2.50
N THR A 68 4.19 -13.63 -1.60
CA THR A 68 3.84 -13.97 -0.21
C THR A 68 4.24 -12.89 0.79
N ASN A 69 5.07 -11.94 0.37
CA ASN A 69 5.53 -10.84 1.21
C ASN A 69 4.33 -9.97 1.67
N PRO A 70 4.44 -9.32 2.85
CA PRO A 70 3.45 -8.35 3.29
C PRO A 70 3.32 -7.20 2.30
N VAL A 71 2.10 -7.00 1.79
CA VAL A 71 1.80 -5.95 0.82
C VAL A 71 0.48 -5.32 1.22
N ALA A 72 0.49 -4.01 1.42
CA ALA A 72 -0.71 -3.20 1.47
C ALA A 72 -1.00 -2.69 0.05
N GLY A 73 -2.26 -2.69 -0.39
CA GLY A 73 -2.55 -2.15 -1.71
C GLY A 73 -3.99 -1.74 -1.94
N LYS A 74 -4.19 -1.01 -3.04
CA LYS A 74 -5.52 -0.61 -3.47
C LYS A 74 -5.62 -0.60 -4.99
N THR A 75 -6.72 -1.16 -5.48
CA THR A 75 -7.13 -1.07 -6.88
C THR A 75 -7.92 0.21 -7.13
N GLY A 76 -7.69 0.84 -8.28
CA GLY A 76 -8.50 1.92 -8.82
C GLY A 76 -8.96 1.59 -10.22
N THR A 77 -10.16 2.02 -10.60
CA THR A 77 -10.70 1.85 -11.95
C THR A 77 -11.59 3.05 -12.25
N THR A 78 -11.27 3.78 -13.31
CA THR A 78 -12.09 4.93 -13.72
C THR A 78 -13.37 4.45 -14.39
N GLN A 79 -14.34 5.38 -14.51
CA GLN A 79 -15.57 5.10 -15.22
C GLN A 79 -15.28 4.67 -16.66
N ASN A 80 -16.19 3.89 -17.25
CA ASN A 80 -16.03 3.34 -18.59
C ASN A 80 -14.82 2.42 -18.79
N ASN A 81 -14.10 2.04 -17.73
CA ASN A 81 -12.90 1.19 -17.77
C ASN A 81 -11.79 1.74 -18.70
N SER A 82 -11.62 3.06 -18.72
CA SER A 82 -10.55 3.72 -19.49
C SER A 82 -9.20 3.57 -18.80
N ASP A 83 -9.18 3.57 -17.47
CA ASP A 83 -7.96 3.54 -16.67
C ASP A 83 -8.03 2.52 -15.55
N GLY A 84 -6.97 1.74 -15.43
CA GLY A 84 -6.74 0.81 -14.33
C GLY A 84 -5.54 1.28 -13.50
N TRP A 85 -5.73 1.33 -12.19
CA TRP A 85 -4.68 1.67 -11.22
C TRP A 85 -4.46 0.53 -10.24
N PHE A 86 -3.21 0.36 -9.84
CA PHE A 86 -2.86 -0.42 -8.67
C PHE A 86 -1.75 0.29 -7.91
N MET A 87 -2.04 0.66 -6.66
CA MET A 87 -1.05 1.15 -5.71
C MET A 87 -0.68 0.00 -4.80
N GLY A 88 0.60 -0.40 -4.80
CA GLY A 88 1.13 -1.39 -3.88
C GLY A 88 2.22 -0.78 -3.01
N ILE A 89 2.18 -1.12 -1.73
CA ILE A 89 3.03 -0.61 -0.67
C ILE A 89 3.65 -1.82 0.03
N THR A 90 4.95 -1.73 0.23
CA THR A 90 5.78 -2.59 1.08
C THR A 90 6.50 -1.68 2.08
N PRO A 91 7.18 -2.21 3.11
CA PRO A 91 7.91 -1.36 4.05
C PRO A 91 8.92 -0.42 3.38
N ASP A 92 9.64 -0.91 2.35
CA ASP A 92 10.70 -0.11 1.71
C ASP A 92 10.24 0.63 0.45
N LEU A 93 9.25 0.10 -0.25
CA LEU A 93 8.87 0.59 -1.58
C LEU A 93 7.37 0.86 -1.69
N VAL A 94 7.04 2.01 -2.28
CA VAL A 94 5.70 2.33 -2.78
C VAL A 94 5.76 2.40 -4.30
N THR A 95 4.95 1.59 -4.96
CA THR A 95 4.87 1.58 -6.43
C THR A 95 3.43 1.74 -6.87
N GLY A 96 3.19 2.78 -7.67
CA GLY A 96 1.93 2.98 -8.37
C GLY A 96 2.07 2.56 -9.83
N VAL A 97 1.10 1.78 -10.30
CA VAL A 97 1.00 1.43 -11.72
C VAL A 97 -0.32 1.96 -12.24
N TRP A 98 -0.24 2.66 -13.36
CA TRP A 98 -1.36 3.06 -14.18
C TRP A 98 -1.27 2.38 -15.54
N VAL A 99 -2.43 2.00 -16.06
CA VAL A 99 -2.60 1.59 -17.45
C VAL A 99 -3.83 2.30 -17.98
N GLY A 100 -3.70 2.93 -19.14
CA GLY A 100 -4.77 3.63 -19.82
C GLY A 100 -4.29 4.10 -21.20
N GLY A 101 -5.19 4.75 -21.94
CA GLY A 101 -4.85 5.43 -23.18
C GLY A 101 -4.68 6.93 -22.96
N GLU A 102 -3.88 7.58 -23.80
CA GLU A 102 -3.79 9.05 -23.84
C GLU A 102 -5.17 9.67 -24.11
N ASP A 103 -5.91 9.09 -25.07
CA ASP A 103 -7.31 9.42 -25.32
C ASP A 103 -8.23 8.51 -24.51
N ARG A 104 -9.13 9.10 -23.71
CA ARG A 104 -10.09 8.38 -22.85
C ARG A 104 -11.11 7.52 -23.60
N SER A 105 -11.28 7.72 -24.91
CA SER A 105 -12.09 6.85 -25.77
C SER A 105 -11.45 5.46 -25.94
N ILE A 106 -10.14 5.35 -25.73
CA ILE A 106 -9.42 4.07 -25.66
C ILE A 106 -9.73 3.44 -24.32
N ARG A 107 -10.56 2.41 -24.34
CA ARG A 107 -11.05 1.75 -23.11
C ARG A 107 -11.35 0.28 -23.33
N PHE A 108 -11.38 -0.46 -22.23
CA PHE A 108 -11.84 -1.83 -22.26
C PHE A 108 -13.37 -1.90 -22.32
N ARG A 109 -13.88 -2.85 -23.11
CA ARG A 109 -15.33 -3.04 -23.31
C ARG A 109 -16.07 -3.43 -22.04
N THR A 110 -15.39 -4.06 -21.07
CA THR A 110 -16.00 -4.59 -19.85
C THR A 110 -15.12 -4.34 -18.63
N ILE A 111 -15.75 -4.23 -17.45
CA ILE A 111 -15.04 -4.11 -16.17
C ILE A 111 -14.19 -5.34 -15.87
N THR A 112 -14.61 -6.51 -16.33
CA THR A 112 -13.85 -7.75 -16.19
C THR A 112 -12.48 -7.63 -16.85
N LEU A 113 -12.34 -6.88 -17.95
CA LEU A 113 -11.05 -6.65 -18.60
C LEU A 113 -10.37 -5.38 -18.07
N GLY A 114 -11.13 -4.32 -17.84
CA GLY A 114 -10.59 -2.99 -17.54
C GLY A 114 -10.47 -2.63 -16.06
N GLN A 115 -10.72 -3.55 -15.13
CA GLN A 115 -10.45 -3.32 -13.72
C GLN A 115 -8.93 -3.27 -13.45
N GLY A 116 -8.52 -2.49 -12.44
CA GLY A 116 -7.12 -2.33 -12.04
C GLY A 116 -6.42 -3.67 -11.71
N ALA A 117 -7.18 -4.65 -11.22
CA ALA A 117 -6.68 -6.01 -10.95
C ALA A 117 -6.34 -6.84 -12.20
N ASN A 118 -6.82 -6.46 -13.38
CA ASN A 118 -6.47 -7.06 -14.67
C ASN A 118 -5.45 -6.24 -15.45
N MET A 119 -5.44 -4.92 -15.26
CA MET A 119 -4.60 -4.01 -16.03
C MET A 119 -3.27 -3.72 -15.31
N ALA A 120 -3.33 -3.00 -14.20
CA ALA A 120 -2.14 -2.47 -13.51
C ALA A 120 -1.49 -3.48 -12.55
N LEU A 121 -2.30 -4.28 -11.84
CA LEU A 121 -1.81 -5.25 -10.86
C LEU A 121 -0.81 -6.27 -11.44
N PRO A 122 -1.01 -6.86 -12.63
CA PRO A 122 -0.03 -7.79 -13.22
C PRO A 122 1.35 -7.17 -13.43
N ILE A 123 1.40 -5.92 -13.90
CA ILE A 123 2.66 -5.20 -14.13
C ILE A 123 3.37 -4.99 -12.79
N TRP A 124 2.64 -4.52 -11.77
CA TRP A 124 3.17 -4.35 -10.42
C TRP A 124 3.73 -5.67 -9.88
N ALA A 125 2.99 -6.77 -10.04
CA ALA A 125 3.39 -8.09 -9.55
C ALA A 125 4.68 -8.59 -10.21
N LEU A 126 4.78 -8.49 -11.54
CA LEU A 126 5.96 -8.91 -12.28
C LEU A 126 7.17 -8.01 -11.97
N TYR A 127 6.95 -6.71 -11.81
CA TYR A 127 7.97 -5.77 -11.36
C TYR A 127 8.51 -6.14 -9.98
N MET A 128 7.64 -6.31 -8.98
CA MET A 128 8.06 -6.67 -7.62
C MET A 128 8.70 -8.05 -7.53
N LYS A 129 8.27 -9.02 -8.35
CA LYS A 129 8.98 -10.31 -8.45
C LYS A 129 10.43 -10.15 -8.91
N ARG A 130 10.70 -9.23 -9.85
CA ARG A 130 12.07 -8.95 -10.27
C ARG A 130 12.87 -8.28 -9.15
N ILE A 131 12.26 -7.31 -8.45
CA ILE A 131 12.88 -6.64 -7.30
C ILE A 131 13.28 -7.66 -6.23
N TYR A 132 12.36 -8.53 -5.80
CA TYR A 132 12.66 -9.52 -4.76
C TYR A 132 13.64 -10.63 -5.20
N ASN A 133 13.76 -10.88 -6.50
CA ASN A 133 14.75 -11.83 -7.01
C ASN A 133 16.16 -11.23 -7.14
N ASP A 134 16.28 -9.90 -7.15
CA ASP A 134 17.57 -9.22 -7.20
C ASP A 134 18.13 -8.98 -5.80
N LYS A 135 19.05 -9.87 -5.40
CA LYS A 135 19.70 -9.81 -4.09
C LYS A 135 20.53 -8.55 -3.86
N LYS A 136 20.86 -7.78 -4.91
CA LYS A 136 21.65 -6.54 -4.78
C LYS A 136 20.83 -5.37 -4.23
N LEU A 137 19.50 -5.45 -4.31
CA LEU A 137 18.62 -4.35 -3.91
C LEU A 137 18.30 -4.35 -2.41
N GLU A 138 18.63 -5.43 -1.68
CA GLU A 138 18.48 -5.56 -0.22
C GLU A 138 17.08 -5.14 0.31
N VAL A 139 16.02 -5.39 -0.47
CA VAL A 139 14.64 -5.06 -0.09
C VAL A 139 14.12 -6.03 0.97
N SER A 140 13.52 -5.50 2.02
CA SER A 140 12.95 -6.27 3.12
C SER A 140 11.79 -7.14 2.66
N THR A 141 11.70 -8.31 3.28
CA THR A 141 10.54 -9.21 3.17
C THR A 141 9.68 -9.19 4.43
N GLY A 142 10.01 -8.33 5.40
CA GLY A 142 9.28 -8.16 6.66
C GLY A 142 7.94 -7.45 6.49
N ASP A 143 7.15 -7.44 7.57
CA ASP A 143 5.90 -6.69 7.63
C ASP A 143 6.15 -5.24 8.04
N PHE A 144 5.10 -4.41 7.98
CA PHE A 144 5.14 -3.05 8.47
C PHE A 144 5.36 -3.01 9.98
N GLU A 145 6.24 -2.12 10.44
CA GLU A 145 6.49 -1.96 11.87
C GLU A 145 5.26 -1.38 12.58
N PRO A 146 4.80 -2.00 13.69
CA PRO A 146 3.74 -1.41 14.50
C PRO A 146 4.23 -0.16 15.25
N PRO A 147 3.32 0.76 15.60
CA PRO A 147 3.66 1.92 16.42
C PRO A 147 4.15 1.48 17.81
N GLU A 148 5.00 2.30 18.44
CA GLU A 148 5.49 2.03 19.81
C GLU A 148 4.36 2.08 20.85
N ARG A 149 3.35 2.92 20.61
CA ARG A 149 2.17 3.02 21.48
C ARG A 149 1.15 1.95 21.09
N PRO A 150 0.47 1.32 22.07
CA PRO A 150 -0.62 0.41 21.78
C PRO A 150 -1.70 1.07 20.93
N LEU A 151 -2.25 0.32 19.98
CA LEU A 151 -3.36 0.78 19.15
C LEU A 151 -4.61 1.03 20.02
N SER A 152 -5.33 2.09 19.70
CA SER A 152 -6.61 2.44 20.32
C SER A 152 -7.76 1.52 19.87
N VAL A 153 -7.56 0.77 18.78
CA VAL A 153 -8.53 -0.16 18.20
C VAL A 153 -7.98 -1.57 18.15
N GLU A 154 -8.84 -2.56 18.42
CA GLU A 154 -8.51 -3.97 18.22
C GLU A 154 -8.63 -4.33 16.73
N ILE A 155 -7.56 -4.87 16.16
CA ILE A 155 -7.47 -5.23 14.74
C ILE A 155 -7.45 -6.75 14.52
N ASP A 156 -7.30 -7.54 15.59
CA ASP A 156 -7.41 -8.99 15.58
C ASP A 156 -8.90 -9.38 15.67
N CYS A 157 -9.43 -9.95 14.58
CA CYS A 157 -10.83 -10.35 14.51
C CYS A 157 -11.21 -11.35 15.61
N GLN A 158 -10.32 -12.28 15.99
CA GLN A 158 -10.62 -13.29 17.01
C GLN A 158 -10.74 -12.62 18.38
N LYS A 159 -9.78 -11.77 18.74
CA LYS A 159 -9.83 -11.01 20.00
C LYS A 159 -11.03 -10.08 20.04
N TYR A 160 -11.35 -9.43 18.93
CA TYR A 160 -12.52 -8.57 18.83
C TYR A 160 -13.80 -9.37 19.12
N GLU A 161 -13.99 -10.53 18.49
CA GLU A 161 -15.16 -11.38 18.73
C GLU A 161 -15.24 -11.86 20.19
N GLU A 162 -14.11 -12.21 20.81
CA GLU A 162 -14.06 -12.59 22.23
C GLU A 162 -14.45 -11.43 23.16
N LEU A 163 -13.96 -10.23 22.89
CA LEU A 163 -14.32 -9.02 23.63
C LEU A 163 -15.82 -8.70 23.50
N GLN A 164 -16.38 -8.85 22.30
CA GLN A 164 -17.82 -8.67 22.07
C GLN A 164 -18.66 -9.71 22.82
N LYS A 165 -18.25 -10.99 22.80
CA LYS A 165 -18.93 -12.06 23.57
C LYS A 165 -18.90 -11.77 25.08
N LYS A 166 -17.75 -11.33 25.61
CA LYS A 166 -17.62 -10.92 27.03
C LYS A 166 -18.50 -9.72 27.37
N ASN A 167 -18.55 -8.70 26.51
CA ASN A 167 -19.37 -7.52 26.73
C ASN A 167 -20.87 -7.81 26.66
N ASN A 168 -21.32 -8.65 25.72
CA ASN A 168 -22.73 -9.07 25.63
C ASN A 168 -23.14 -9.99 26.79
N SER A 169 -22.23 -10.77 27.36
CA SER A 169 -22.52 -11.57 28.57
C SER A 169 -22.68 -10.75 29.86
N ARG A 170 -22.39 -9.43 29.83
CA ARG A 170 -22.59 -8.51 30.95
C ARG A 170 -23.97 -7.85 31.00
N PHE A 171 -24.82 -8.05 29.98
CA PHE A 171 -26.20 -7.58 29.99
C PHE A 171 -27.12 -8.79 29.98
N THR A 172 -27.81 -9.00 31.09
CA THR A 172 -28.85 -10.02 31.18
C THR A 172 -30.19 -9.42 30.78
N PRO A 173 -31.10 -10.19 30.15
CA PRO A 173 -32.48 -9.75 29.99
C PRO A 173 -33.09 -9.53 31.37
N GLY A 174 -33.12 -8.27 31.83
CA GLY A 174 -33.48 -7.89 33.19
C GLY A 174 -32.81 -6.61 33.71
N ASP A 175 -31.80 -6.09 33.00
CA ASP A 175 -31.08 -4.86 33.37
C ASP A 175 -31.76 -3.54 32.91
N PHE A 176 -33.06 -3.58 32.57
CA PHE A 176 -33.92 -2.42 32.28
C PHE A 176 -35.23 -2.50 33.05
#